data_AF-A0A842P492-F1
#
_entry.id   AF-A0A842P492-F1
#
_cell.length_a   1.000
_cell.length_b   1.000
_cell.length_c   1.000
_cell.angle_alpha   90.00
_cell.angle_beta   90.00
_cell.angle_gamma   90.00
#
_symmetry.space_group_name_H-M   'P 1'
#
loop_
_entity.id
_entity.type
_entity.pdbx_description
1 polymer ?
#
loop_
_entity_poly.entity_id
_entity_poly.type
_entity_poly.pdbx_seq_one_letter_code
_entity_poly.pdbx_strand_id
1 'polypeptide(L)'
;MIMLNSKRNFLKDIERIRSLSSIIDKKLSEIKPSDSDNIDKLTLDELQDLDKIVGIADFMLCKYADKKEMRSILEYFTSIITDTANSMTNLDDEISELILSAEDSINKVKDLHMRIDDESNLKKNYCNGPDYNHNETGGINLTNFVTEVNTVGYQQNSSEDNTR
;
A
#
# COMPACT_ATOMS: atom_id res chain seq x y z
N MET A 1 42.84 20.32 33.25
CA MET A 1 43.46 19.74 32.04
C MET A 1 43.08 18.26 32.01
N ILE A 2 41.97 17.91 31.36
CA ILE A 2 41.48 16.53 31.34
C ILE A 2 42.10 15.85 30.13
N MET A 3 43.02 14.93 30.41
CA MET A 3 43.75 14.13 29.44
C MET A 3 42.80 13.13 28.81
N LEU A 4 42.30 13.43 27.60
CA LEU A 4 41.49 12.51 26.79
C LEU A 4 42.38 11.40 26.20
N ASN A 5 42.79 10.47 27.05
CA ASN A 5 43.36 9.21 26.60
C ASN A 5 42.25 8.19 26.40
N SER A 6 41.75 8.11 25.18
CA SER A 6 41.30 6.84 24.66
C SER A 6 41.74 6.79 23.21
N LYS A 7 42.91 6.19 22.97
CA LYS A 7 43.31 5.78 21.62
C LYS A 7 42.24 4.79 21.17
N ARG A 8 41.21 5.32 20.50
CA ARG A 8 40.20 4.52 19.81
C ARG A 8 41.00 3.54 18.95
N ASN A 9 40.91 2.27 19.29
CA ASN A 9 41.82 1.29 18.74
C ASN A 9 41.30 0.95 17.35
N PHE A 10 41.62 1.81 16.37
CA PHE A 10 41.06 1.81 15.02
C PHE A 10 41.16 0.43 14.37
N LEU A 11 42.21 -0.33 14.66
CA LEU A 11 42.35 -1.72 14.22
C LEU A 11 41.23 -2.63 14.72
N LYS A 12 40.86 -2.51 16.00
CA LYS A 12 39.77 -3.29 16.62
C LYS A 12 38.40 -2.86 16.06
N ASP A 13 38.24 -1.57 15.76
CA ASP A 13 37.02 -1.07 15.13
C ASP A 13 36.90 -1.56 13.67
N ILE A 14 38.00 -1.58 12.91
CA ILE A 14 38.05 -2.13 11.55
C ILE A 14 37.76 -3.63 11.54
N GLU A 15 38.33 -4.37 12.50
CA GLU A 15 38.09 -5.81 12.64
C GLU A 15 36.62 -6.09 12.96
N ARG A 16 36.02 -5.33 13.88
CA ARG A 16 34.58 -5.41 14.18
C ARG A 16 33.71 -5.09 12.95
N ILE A 17 34.05 -4.05 12.18
CA ILE A 17 33.34 -3.70 10.95
C ILE A 17 33.44 -4.84 9.92
N ARG A 18 34.62 -5.45 9.76
CA ARG A 18 34.82 -6.57 8.84
C ARG A 18 34.07 -7.83 9.28
N SER A 19 34.04 -8.13 10.58
CA SER A 19 33.22 -9.22 11.13
C SER A 19 31.73 -8.96 10.92
N LEU A 20 31.26 -7.72 11.13
CA LEU A 20 29.87 -7.35 10.89
C LEU A 20 29.50 -7.49 9.41
N SER A 21 30.37 -7.00 8.52
CA SER A 21 30.20 -7.14 7.06
C SER A 21 30.08 -8.60 6.66
N SER A 22 30.96 -9.47 7.17
CA SER A 22 30.91 -10.90 6.87
C SER A 22 29.63 -11.58 7.38
N ILE A 23 29.10 -11.16 8.54
CA ILE A 23 27.81 -11.65 9.05
C ILE A 23 26.66 -11.18 8.15
N ILE A 24 26.69 -9.92 7.70
CA ILE A 24 25.70 -9.35 6.79
C ILE A 24 25.75 -10.07 5.44
N ASP A 25 26.92 -10.28 4.86
CA ASP A 25 27.10 -10.99 3.57
C ASP A 25 26.60 -12.44 3.67
N LYS A 26 26.86 -13.11 4.79
CA LYS A 26 26.33 -14.46 5.07
C LYS A 26 24.80 -14.44 5.17
N LYS A 27 24.23 -13.49 5.91
CA LYS A 27 22.78 -13.31 6.04
C LYS A 27 22.12 -12.98 4.71
N LEU A 28 22.71 -12.11 3.89
CA LEU A 28 22.22 -11.79 2.55
C LEU A 28 22.32 -12.98 1.59
N SER A 29 23.30 -13.87 1.79
CA SER A 29 23.41 -15.13 1.04
C SER A 29 22.39 -16.18 1.50
N GLU A 30 22.00 -16.17 2.80
CA GLU A 30 20.89 -16.96 3.35
C GLU A 30 19.51 -16.38 2.97
N ILE A 31 19.42 -15.07 2.72
CA ILE A 31 18.20 -14.34 2.31
C ILE A 31 18.03 -14.31 0.79
N LYS A 32 19.05 -14.68 0.00
CA LYS A 32 18.82 -14.99 -1.41
C LYS A 32 17.77 -16.10 -1.41
N PRO A 33 16.53 -15.83 -1.87
CA PRO A 33 15.53 -16.87 -1.95
C PRO A 33 16.15 -17.90 -2.89
N SER A 34 16.53 -19.03 -2.32
CA SER A 34 16.88 -20.17 -3.14
C SER A 34 15.65 -20.41 -3.99
N ASP A 35 15.79 -20.71 -5.27
CA ASP A 35 14.63 -21.09 -6.09
C ASP A 35 13.85 -22.27 -5.42
N SER A 36 14.51 -23.01 -4.51
CA SER A 36 13.88 -23.99 -3.63
C SER A 36 12.83 -23.42 -2.67
N ASP A 37 13.02 -22.22 -2.10
CA ASP A 37 12.09 -21.64 -1.12
C ASP A 37 10.73 -21.27 -1.75
N ASN A 38 10.72 -21.08 -3.08
CA ASN A 38 9.52 -20.88 -3.88
C ASN A 38 8.91 -22.22 -4.35
N ILE A 39 9.74 -23.22 -4.63
CA ILE A 39 9.31 -24.58 -5.01
C ILE A 39 8.65 -25.30 -3.82
N ASP A 40 9.15 -25.12 -2.60
CA ASP A 40 8.62 -25.75 -1.38
C ASP A 40 7.22 -25.25 -0.99
N LYS A 41 6.76 -24.15 -1.58
CA LYS A 41 5.40 -23.60 -1.39
C LYS A 41 4.38 -24.16 -2.39
N LEU A 42 4.83 -24.84 -3.45
CA LEU A 42 3.96 -25.37 -4.50
C LEU A 42 3.38 -26.73 -4.07
N THR A 43 2.11 -26.94 -4.38
CA THR A 43 1.48 -28.26 -4.25
C THR A 43 2.08 -29.25 -5.26
N LEU A 44 1.86 -30.56 -5.04
CA LEU A 44 2.38 -31.60 -5.92
C LEU A 44 1.91 -31.43 -7.37
N ASP A 45 0.65 -31.05 -7.58
CA ASP A 45 0.09 -30.85 -8.93
C ASP A 45 0.73 -29.64 -9.62
N GLU A 46 0.91 -28.52 -8.90
CA GLU A 46 1.59 -27.33 -9.40
C GLU A 46 3.06 -27.62 -9.74
N LEU A 47 3.73 -28.47 -8.95
CA LEU A 47 5.11 -28.88 -9.20
C LEU A 47 5.22 -29.78 -10.45
N GLN A 48 4.26 -30.68 -10.67
CA GLN A 48 4.20 -31.51 -11.88
C GLN A 48 3.92 -30.68 -13.13
N ASP A 49 3.07 -29.67 -13.03
CA ASP A 49 2.81 -28.75 -14.13
C ASP A 49 4.02 -27.85 -14.41
N LEU A 50 4.72 -27.41 -13.37
CA LEU A 50 5.98 -26.68 -13.49
C LEU A 50 7.07 -27.54 -14.16
N ASP A 51 7.21 -28.82 -13.79
CA ASP A 51 8.14 -29.76 -14.42
C ASP A 51 7.86 -29.92 -15.93
N LYS A 52 6.58 -30.03 -16.32
CA LYS A 52 6.19 -30.05 -17.74
C LYS A 52 6.55 -28.76 -18.46
N ILE A 53 6.29 -27.61 -17.85
CA ILE A 53 6.59 -26.28 -18.43
C ILE A 53 8.09 -26.13 -18.61
N VAL A 54 8.88 -26.48 -17.61
CA VAL A 54 10.35 -26.45 -17.65
C VAL A 54 10.87 -27.39 -18.74
N GLY A 55 10.34 -28.61 -18.84
CA GLY A 55 10.71 -29.56 -19.90
C GLY A 55 10.39 -29.04 -21.31
N ILE A 56 9.27 -28.34 -21.50
CA ILE A 56 8.92 -27.71 -22.79
C ILE A 56 9.87 -26.54 -23.08
N ALA A 57 10.18 -25.71 -22.07
CA ALA A 57 11.08 -24.57 -22.22
C ALA A 57 12.50 -25.00 -22.57
N ASP A 58 13.03 -26.02 -21.88
CA ASP A 58 14.34 -26.61 -22.14
C ASP A 58 14.41 -27.22 -23.56
N PHE A 59 13.35 -27.94 -23.95
CA PHE A 59 13.23 -28.47 -25.31
C PHE A 59 13.21 -27.35 -26.37
N MET A 60 12.45 -26.26 -26.15
CA MET A 60 12.41 -25.13 -27.09
C MET A 60 13.77 -24.41 -27.14
N LEU A 61 14.42 -24.18 -26.01
CA LEU A 61 15.75 -23.59 -25.92
C LEU A 61 16.77 -24.42 -26.69
N CYS A 62 16.81 -25.74 -26.49
CA CYS A 62 17.71 -26.64 -27.19
C CYS A 62 17.40 -26.72 -28.69
N LYS A 63 16.11 -26.83 -29.07
CA LYS A 63 15.66 -26.96 -30.47
C LYS A 63 15.93 -25.70 -31.31
N TYR A 64 15.96 -24.55 -30.65
CA TYR A 64 16.14 -23.25 -31.31
C TYR A 64 17.39 -22.51 -30.85
N ALA A 65 18.33 -23.19 -30.19
CA ALA A 65 19.59 -22.62 -29.70
C ALA A 65 20.37 -21.90 -30.83
N ASP A 66 20.28 -22.45 -32.04
CA ASP A 66 20.95 -21.94 -33.24
C ASP A 66 20.08 -20.94 -34.04
N LYS A 67 18.84 -20.70 -33.61
CA LYS A 67 17.89 -19.76 -34.27
C LYS A 67 17.78 -18.47 -33.45
N LYS A 68 18.65 -17.53 -33.80
CA LYS A 68 18.77 -16.17 -33.23
C LYS A 68 17.44 -15.48 -32.93
N GLU A 69 16.44 -15.65 -33.79
CA GLU A 69 15.12 -15.03 -33.66
C GLU A 69 14.32 -15.58 -32.45
N MET A 70 14.36 -16.88 -32.20
CA MET A 70 13.63 -17.50 -31.07
C MET A 70 14.24 -17.08 -29.73
N ARG A 71 15.58 -17.01 -29.68
CA ARG A 71 16.31 -16.51 -28.51
C ARG A 71 15.94 -15.05 -28.21
N SER A 72 15.89 -14.19 -29.22
CA SER A 72 15.47 -12.80 -29.06
C SER A 72 14.02 -12.67 -28.57
N ILE A 73 13.10 -13.52 -29.03
CA ILE A 73 11.71 -13.54 -28.54
C ILE A 73 11.67 -13.95 -27.06
N LEU A 74 12.45 -14.96 -26.66
CA LEU A 74 12.47 -15.45 -25.28
C LEU A 74 13.15 -14.45 -24.32
N GLU A 75 14.22 -13.79 -24.75
CA GLU A 75 14.87 -12.70 -24.00
C GLU A 75 13.90 -11.53 -23.81
N TYR A 76 13.13 -11.15 -24.84
CA TYR A 76 12.11 -10.12 -24.73
C TYR A 76 10.98 -10.50 -23.77
N PHE A 77 10.48 -11.74 -23.85
CA PHE A 77 9.47 -12.26 -22.94
C PHE A 77 9.95 -12.23 -21.48
N THR A 78 11.21 -12.60 -21.25
CA THR A 78 11.85 -12.57 -19.93
C THR A 78 11.95 -11.13 -19.40
N SER A 79 12.27 -10.17 -20.26
CA SER A 79 12.27 -8.74 -19.91
C SER A 79 10.89 -8.28 -19.43
N ILE A 80 9.82 -8.62 -20.16
CA ILE A 80 8.45 -8.24 -19.76
C ILE A 80 8.09 -8.80 -18.39
N ILE A 81 8.41 -10.07 -18.13
CA ILE A 81 8.15 -10.69 -16.82
C ILE A 81 8.92 -9.95 -15.72
N THR A 82 10.20 -9.65 -15.96
CA THR A 82 11.07 -8.98 -14.99
C THR A 82 10.59 -7.56 -14.69
N ASP A 83 10.24 -6.79 -15.72
CA ASP A 83 9.73 -5.42 -15.57
C ASP A 83 8.39 -5.41 -14.84
N THR A 84 7.54 -6.41 -15.08
CA THR A 84 6.25 -6.57 -14.40
C THR A 84 6.41 -6.95 -12.93
N ALA A 85 7.35 -7.85 -12.61
CA ALA A 85 7.66 -8.22 -11.23
C ALA A 85 8.23 -7.03 -10.45
N ASN A 86 9.12 -6.25 -11.07
CA ASN A 86 9.69 -5.05 -10.47
C ASN A 86 8.62 -3.97 -10.24
N SER A 87 7.69 -3.76 -11.18
CA SER A 87 6.60 -2.79 -10.99
C SER A 87 5.62 -3.21 -9.89
N MET A 88 5.36 -4.50 -9.74
CA MET A 88 4.53 -5.03 -8.66
C MET A 88 5.19 -4.86 -7.29
N THR A 89 6.52 -4.87 -7.23
CA THR A 89 7.27 -4.61 -5.99
C THR A 89 7.10 -3.15 -5.55
N ASN A 90 7.13 -2.20 -6.49
CA ASN A 90 6.92 -0.77 -6.18
C ASN A 90 5.47 -0.45 -5.79
N LEU A 91 4.48 -1.20 -6.31
CA LEU A 91 3.07 -0.99 -6.01
C LEU A 91 2.75 -1.22 -4.52
N ASP A 92 3.42 -2.18 -3.87
CA ASP A 92 3.21 -2.46 -2.45
C ASP A 92 3.71 -1.31 -1.54
N ASP A 93 4.84 -0.70 -1.90
CA ASP A 93 5.38 0.49 -1.24
C ASP A 93 4.43 1.70 -1.42
N GLU A 94 3.92 1.92 -2.63
CA GLU A 94 2.95 2.99 -2.92
C GLU A 94 1.62 2.79 -2.17
N ILE A 95 1.12 1.56 -2.07
CA ILE A 95 -0.08 1.23 -1.28
C ILE A 95 0.17 1.49 0.20
N SER A 96 1.34 1.11 0.72
CA SER A 96 1.72 1.32 2.12
C SER A 96 1.80 2.82 2.46
N GLU A 97 2.41 3.63 1.59
CA GLU A 97 2.47 5.08 1.74
C GLU A 97 1.07 5.72 1.72
N LEU A 98 0.20 5.28 0.81
CA LEU A 98 -1.18 5.76 0.74
C LEU A 98 -1.97 5.44 2.01
N ILE A 99 -1.82 4.22 2.56
CA ILE A 99 -2.46 3.82 3.82
C ILE A 99 -2.00 4.72 4.96
N LEU A 100 -0.69 4.95 5.10
CA LEU A 100 -0.14 5.84 6.12
C LEU A 100 -0.67 7.28 6.01
N SER A 101 -0.77 7.80 4.78
CA SER A 101 -1.29 9.15 4.51
C SER A 101 -2.79 9.28 4.82
N ALA A 102 -3.57 8.24 4.49
CA ALA A 102 -4.99 8.18 4.82
C ALA A 102 -5.21 8.07 6.34
N GLU A 103 -4.40 7.29 7.04
CA GLU A 103 -4.48 7.15 8.50
C GLU A 103 -4.16 8.47 9.22
N ASP A 104 -3.11 9.18 8.82
CA ASP A 104 -2.80 10.53 9.34
C ASP A 104 -3.96 11.51 9.09
N SER A 105 -4.56 11.46 7.90
CA SER A 105 -5.72 12.30 7.56
C SER A 105 -6.94 12.00 8.42
N ILE A 106 -7.25 10.72 8.66
CA ILE A 106 -8.34 10.29 9.55
C ILE A 106 -8.09 10.74 10.98
N ASN A 107 -6.85 10.59 11.47
CA ASN A 107 -6.48 11.03 12.82
C ASN A 107 -6.67 12.54 12.99
N LYS A 108 -6.30 13.36 11.98
CA LYS A 108 -6.57 14.81 11.98
C LYS A 108 -8.05 15.15 12.04
N VAL A 109 -8.89 14.43 11.28
CA VAL A 109 -10.36 14.62 11.31
C VAL A 109 -10.92 14.26 12.67
N LYS A 110 -10.45 13.15 13.27
CA LYS A 110 -10.86 12.71 14.60
C LYS A 110 -10.48 13.71 15.69
N ASP A 111 -9.26 14.23 15.66
CA ASP A 111 -8.80 15.27 16.58
C ASP A 111 -9.64 16.55 16.44
N LEU A 112 -9.97 16.94 15.20
CA LEU A 112 -10.84 18.09 14.96
C LEU A 112 -12.25 17.85 15.53
N HIS A 113 -12.82 16.67 15.33
CA HIS A 113 -14.12 16.30 15.88
C HIS A 113 -14.10 16.36 17.41
N MET A 114 -13.07 15.81 18.05
CA MET A 114 -12.90 15.86 19.51
C MET A 114 -12.81 17.30 20.03
N ARG A 115 -12.03 18.16 19.36
CA ARG A 115 -11.93 19.59 19.72
C ARG A 115 -13.27 20.32 19.60
N ILE A 116 -14.03 20.06 18.54
CA ILE A 116 -15.36 20.65 18.35
C ILE A 116 -16.34 20.16 19.41
N ASP A 117 -16.33 18.86 19.73
CA ASP A 117 -17.19 18.30 20.76
C ASP A 117 -16.87 18.94 22.13
N ASP A 118 -15.60 19.06 22.50
CA ASP A 118 -15.16 19.72 23.73
C ASP A 118 -15.56 21.22 23.76
N GLU A 119 -15.36 21.95 22.67
CA GLU A 119 -15.73 23.36 22.57
C GLU A 119 -17.26 23.58 22.60
N SER A 120 -18.02 22.65 22.00
CA SER A 120 -19.48 22.65 22.05
C SER A 120 -20.02 22.36 23.45
N ASN A 121 -19.38 21.45 24.19
CA ASN A 121 -19.68 21.16 25.58
C ASN A 121 -19.34 22.35 26.48
N LEU A 122 -18.25 23.08 26.18
CA LEU A 122 -17.93 24.34 26.83
C LEU A 122 -19.07 25.35 26.65
N LYS A 123 -19.62 25.48 25.45
CA LYS A 123 -20.75 26.38 25.13
C LYS A 123 -22.04 26.01 25.87
N LYS A 124 -22.31 24.72 26.06
CA LYS A 124 -23.45 24.22 26.86
C LYS A 124 -23.39 24.65 28.33
N ASN A 125 -22.20 24.76 28.90
CA ASN A 125 -22.03 25.19 30.30
C ASN A 125 -22.35 26.68 30.51
N TYR A 126 -22.19 27.52 29.48
CA TYR A 126 -22.62 28.93 29.53
C TYR A 126 -24.15 29.10 29.43
N CYS A 127 -24.88 28.08 28.97
CA CYS A 127 -26.35 28.09 28.91
C CYS A 127 -27.03 27.83 30.27
N ASN A 128 -26.27 27.55 31.33
CA ASN A 128 -26.79 27.31 32.68
C ASN A 128 -26.62 28.52 33.62
N GLY A 129 -26.18 29.67 33.10
CA GLY A 129 -26.10 30.91 33.87
C GLY A 129 -27.48 31.55 34.08
N PRO A 130 -27.68 32.33 35.16
CA PRO A 130 -28.99 32.90 35.50
C PRO A 130 -29.58 33.85 34.44
N ASP A 131 -28.76 34.34 33.50
CA ASP A 131 -29.16 35.25 32.41
C ASP A 131 -29.39 34.53 31.05
N TYR A 132 -29.41 33.20 30.99
CA TYR A 132 -29.59 32.49 29.71
C TYR A 132 -31.06 32.51 29.22
N ASN A 133 -31.31 33.23 28.12
CA ASN A 133 -32.61 33.29 27.45
C ASN A 133 -32.64 32.34 26.23
N HIS A 134 -33.38 31.24 26.36
CA HIS A 134 -33.53 30.21 25.32
C HIS A 134 -34.19 30.77 24.02
N ASN A 135 -34.92 31.88 24.12
CA ASN A 135 -35.69 32.44 23.00
C ASN A 135 -34.86 33.32 22.05
N GLU A 136 -33.70 33.82 22.49
CA GLU A 136 -32.81 34.65 21.67
C GLU A 136 -31.63 33.87 21.08
N THR A 137 -31.34 32.69 21.62
CA THR A 137 -30.21 31.85 21.17
C THR A 137 -30.74 30.59 20.48
N GLY A 138 -31.60 30.78 19.48
CA GLY A 138 -32.11 29.70 18.64
C GLY A 138 -30.98 29.07 17.83
N GLY A 139 -30.68 27.79 18.08
CA GLY A 139 -29.72 27.02 17.31
C GLY A 139 -30.10 26.98 15.83
N ILE A 140 -29.11 27.20 14.96
CA ILE A 140 -29.20 26.92 13.53
C ILE A 140 -29.46 25.41 13.35
N ASN A 141 -30.74 25.04 13.24
CA ASN A 141 -31.17 23.68 12.94
C ASN A 141 -30.89 23.37 11.46
N LEU A 142 -29.71 22.83 11.16
CA LEU A 142 -29.32 22.39 9.81
C LEU A 142 -29.96 21.05 9.38
N THR A 143 -30.79 20.44 10.24
CA THR A 143 -31.46 19.15 9.97
C THR A 143 -32.88 19.28 9.43
N ASN A 144 -33.45 20.48 9.34
CA ASN A 144 -34.69 20.70 8.61
C ASN A 144 -34.37 21.18 7.19
N PHE A 145 -34.31 20.23 6.24
CA PHE A 145 -34.33 20.56 4.82
C PHE A 145 -35.70 21.18 4.48
N VAL A 146 -35.82 22.51 4.61
CA VAL A 146 -36.90 23.29 3.99
C VAL A 146 -36.45 23.70 2.59
N THR A 147 -36.18 22.70 1.77
CA THR A 147 -36.19 22.87 0.32
C THR A 147 -37.19 21.88 -0.20
N GLU A 148 -38.33 22.41 -0.65
CA GLU A 148 -39.22 21.70 -1.55
C GLU A 148 -38.35 21.13 -2.68
N VAL A 149 -38.30 19.80 -2.80
CA VAL A 149 -37.68 19.17 -3.95
C VAL A 149 -38.50 19.60 -5.16
N ASN A 150 -37.99 20.56 -5.92
CA ASN A 150 -38.60 21.02 -7.15
C ASN A 150 -38.49 19.87 -8.16
N THR A 151 -39.47 18.97 -8.22
CA THR A 151 -39.52 17.84 -9.18
C THR A 151 -39.95 18.28 -10.58
N VAL A 152 -39.56 19.48 -11.01
CA VAL A 152 -39.92 20.00 -12.33
C VAL A 152 -38.72 19.81 -13.26
N GLY A 153 -38.76 18.77 -14.11
CA GLY A 153 -38.00 18.82 -15.36
C GLY A 153 -37.35 17.55 -15.90
N TYR A 154 -37.51 16.37 -15.30
CA TYR A 154 -37.05 15.13 -15.92
C TYR A 154 -38.09 14.00 -15.82
N GLN A 155 -39.31 14.28 -16.27
CA GLN A 155 -40.11 13.22 -16.91
C GLN A 155 -39.52 13.02 -18.31
N GLN A 156 -38.54 12.13 -18.39
CA GLN A 156 -38.00 11.67 -19.65
C GLN A 156 -38.98 10.61 -20.21
N ASN A 157 -39.52 10.92 -21.39
CA ASN A 157 -40.49 10.11 -22.10
C ASN A 157 -40.01 8.67 -22.32
N SER A 158 -40.80 7.68 -21.90
CA SER A 158 -40.82 6.36 -22.52
C SER A 158 -42.28 5.99 -22.81
N SER A 159 -42.75 6.39 -23.99
CA SER A 159 -43.96 5.83 -24.59
C SER A 159 -43.59 4.45 -25.15
N GLU A 160 -43.68 3.41 -24.33
CA GLU A 160 -43.83 2.03 -24.83
C GLU A 160 -45.33 1.79 -25.02
N ASP A 161 -45.80 2.01 -26.25
CA ASP A 161 -47.13 1.59 -26.68
C ASP A 161 -47.01 0.11 -27.08
N ASN A 162 -47.33 -0.76 -26.13
CA ASN A 162 -47.29 -2.21 -26.31
C ASN A 162 -48.67 -2.71 -26.74
N THR A 163 -48.66 -3.44 -27.85
CA THR A 163 -49.79 -4.07 -28.53
C THR A 163 -50.65 -4.93 -27.60
N ARG A 164 -51.98 -4.77 -27.70
CA ARG A 164 -52.91 -5.89 -27.51
C ARG A 164 -54.17 -5.73 -28.35
#